data_AF-A0A924SCJ6-F1
#
_entry.id   AF-A0A924SCJ6-F1
#
_cell.length_a   1.000
_cell.length_b   1.000
_cell.length_c   1.000
_cell.angle_alpha   90.00
_cell.angle_beta   90.00
_cell.angle_gamma   90.00
#
_symmetry.space_group_name_H-M   'P 1'
#
loop_
_entity.id
_entity.type
_entity.pdbx_description
1 polymer ?
#
loop_
_entity_poly.entity_id
_entity_poly.type
_entity_poly.pdbx_seq_one_letter_code
_entity_poly.pdbx_strand_id
1 'polypeptide(L)'
;MSDDSILYSRKLPHGPAVRIRRTSDAGAQPVTAVLEVDRRAGTPREFDGGYPPPLILVEGATDGEVLAALEPQARDDRMVAGLMREKGLR
;
A
#
# COMPACT_ATOMS: atom_id res chain seq x y z
N MET A 1 -17.98 1.56 -0.94
CA MET A 1 -17.57 0.46 -1.83
C MET A 1 -16.26 -0.04 -1.28
N SER A 2 -16.17 -1.34 -0.98
CA SER A 2 -14.87 -1.94 -0.64
C SER A 2 -13.97 -1.74 -1.85
N ASP A 3 -12.80 -1.12 -1.66
CA ASP A 3 -11.84 -0.97 -2.74
C ASP A 3 -11.21 -2.35 -2.97
N ASP A 4 -11.78 -3.11 -3.90
CA ASP A 4 -11.34 -4.46 -4.25
C ASP A 4 -9.89 -4.51 -4.77
N SER A 5 -9.25 -3.35 -4.96
CA SER A 5 -7.83 -3.25 -5.28
C SER A 5 -6.91 -3.39 -4.06
N ILE A 6 -7.42 -3.30 -2.82
CA ILE A 6 -6.60 -3.42 -1.60
C ILE A 6 -6.38 -4.89 -1.25
N LEU A 7 -5.18 -5.39 -1.51
CA LEU A 7 -4.78 -6.79 -1.22
C LEU A 7 -4.41 -6.98 0.27
N TYR A 8 -3.95 -5.93 0.93
CA TYR A 8 -3.59 -5.94 2.35
C TYR A 8 -3.74 -4.55 2.95
N SER A 9 -4.18 -4.48 4.21
CA SER A 9 -4.26 -3.23 4.96
C SER A 9 -4.06 -3.48 6.45
N ARG A 10 -3.26 -2.62 7.09
CA ARG A 10 -3.08 -2.60 8.55
C ARG A 10 -2.95 -1.17 9.05
N LYS A 11 -3.59 -0.86 10.18
CA LYS A 11 -3.40 0.40 10.89
C LYS A 11 -2.07 0.41 11.66
N LEU A 12 -1.30 1.48 11.51
CA LEU A 12 -0.14 1.78 12.33
C LEU A 12 -0.59 2.32 13.70
N PRO A 13 0.24 2.17 14.75
CA PRO A 13 -0.09 2.65 16.11
C PRO A 13 -0.48 4.14 16.19
N HIS A 14 0.01 4.96 15.25
CA HIS A 14 -0.22 6.40 15.23
C HIS A 14 -1.40 6.85 14.32
N GLY A 15 -2.15 5.91 13.76
CA GLY A 15 -3.36 6.19 12.96
C GLY A 15 -3.30 5.79 11.48
N PRO A 16 -2.27 6.21 10.70
CA PRO A 16 -2.19 5.90 9.27
C PRO A 16 -2.29 4.41 8.96
N ALA A 17 -2.75 4.06 7.77
CA ALA A 17 -2.79 2.68 7.31
C ALA A 17 -1.68 2.39 6.31
N VAL A 18 -0.93 1.31 6.52
CA VAL A 18 -0.09 0.71 5.48
C VAL A 18 -1.00 -0.15 4.60
N ARG A 19 -0.90 0.01 3.28
CA ARG A 19 -1.72 -0.73 2.32
C ARG A 19 -0.85 -1.32 1.21
N ILE A 20 -1.24 -2.51 0.76
CA ILE A 20 -0.79 -3.06 -0.51
C ILE A 20 -1.97 -2.96 -1.47
N ARG A 21 -1.80 -2.20 -2.54
CA ARG A 21 -2.84 -1.92 -3.52
C ARG A 21 -2.42 -2.41 -4.89
N ARG A 22 -3.29 -3.20 -5.53
CA ARG A 22 -3.19 -3.56 -6.93
C ARG A 22 -3.39 -2.31 -7.79
N THR A 23 -2.49 -2.10 -8.74
CA THR A 23 -2.53 -0.98 -9.70
C THR A 23 -2.89 -1.43 -11.12
N SER A 24 -2.68 -2.71 -11.44
CA SER A 24 -3.16 -3.32 -12.69
C SER A 24 -4.65 -3.61 -12.62
N ASP A 25 -5.37 -3.52 -13.75
CA ASP A 25 -6.78 -3.91 -13.83
C ASP A 25 -7.01 -5.37 -13.41
N ALA A 26 -8.22 -5.68 -12.95
CA ALA A 26 -8.60 -7.04 -12.56
C ALA A 26 -8.43 -8.00 -13.76
N GLY A 27 -7.75 -9.13 -13.54
CA GLY A 27 -7.44 -10.11 -14.59
C GLY A 27 -6.29 -9.74 -15.52
N ALA A 28 -5.73 -8.52 -15.43
CA ALA A 28 -4.53 -8.14 -16.19
C ALA A 28 -3.27 -8.85 -15.67
N GLN A 29 -2.36 -9.16 -16.60
CA GLN A 29 -1.04 -9.71 -16.32
C GLN A 29 0.05 -8.90 -17.06
N PRO A 30 1.20 -8.61 -16.42
CA PRO A 30 1.52 -8.94 -15.04
C PRO A 30 0.64 -8.15 -14.04
N VAL A 31 0.45 -8.72 -12.85
CA VAL A 31 -0.17 -8.02 -11.74
C VAL A 31 0.84 -7.00 -11.24
N THR A 32 0.43 -5.74 -11.15
CA THR A 32 1.25 -4.67 -10.56
C THR A 32 0.62 -4.24 -9.25
N ALA A 33 1.45 -4.04 -8.22
CA ALA A 33 0.99 -3.59 -6.92
C ALA A 33 1.99 -2.66 -6.25
N VAL A 34 1.48 -1.82 -5.36
CA VAL A 34 2.27 -0.84 -4.60
C VAL A 34 2.09 -1.00 -3.11
N LEU A 35 3.16 -0.75 -2.36
CA LEU A 35 3.13 -0.51 -0.92
C LEU A 35 3.00 1.00 -0.69
N GLU A 36 2.01 1.42 0.08
CA GLU A 36 1.75 2.83 0.36
C GLU A 36 1.27 3.07 1.80
N VAL A 37 1.33 4.33 2.25
CA VAL A 37 0.83 4.74 3.57
C VAL A 37 -0.27 5.77 3.41
N ASP A 38 -1.50 5.37 3.72
CA ASP A 38 -2.64 6.28 3.77
C ASP A 38 -2.73 6.96 5.14
N ARG A 39 -2.31 8.23 5.17
CA ARG A 39 -2.36 9.08 6.36
C ARG A 39 -3.76 9.60 6.67
N ARG A 40 -4.70 9.46 5.74
CA ARG A 40 -6.08 9.89 5.91
C ARG A 40 -6.96 8.77 6.47
N ALA A 41 -6.44 7.55 6.60
CA ALA A 41 -7.17 6.43 7.16
C ALA A 41 -7.77 6.77 8.54
N GLY A 42 -9.09 6.63 8.69
CA GLY A 42 -9.80 6.98 9.92
C GLY A 42 -9.98 8.49 10.16
N THR A 43 -9.70 9.35 9.18
CA THR A 43 -9.99 10.79 9.22
C THR A 43 -11.23 11.12 8.38
N PRO A 44 -11.88 12.28 8.57
CA PRO A 44 -12.99 12.70 7.70
C PRO A 44 -12.62 12.80 6.21
N ARG A 45 -11.32 12.87 5.89
CA ARG A 45 -10.78 12.99 4.52
C ARG A 45 -10.32 11.64 3.95
N GLU A 46 -10.65 10.51 4.57
CA GLU A 46 -10.21 9.18 4.12
C GLU A 46 -10.51 8.90 2.65
N PHE A 47 -11.61 9.47 2.13
CA PHE A 47 -12.06 9.32 0.75
C PHE A 47 -11.76 10.53 -0.15
N ASP A 48 -11.08 11.56 0.36
CA ASP A 48 -10.80 12.80 -0.38
C ASP A 48 -9.44 12.74 -1.06
N GLY A 49 -9.41 12.85 -2.40
CA GLY A 49 -8.20 13.01 -3.20
C GLY A 49 -7.70 11.74 -3.89
N GLY A 50 -6.49 11.79 -4.46
CA GLY A 50 -5.88 10.64 -5.13
C GLY A 50 -5.26 9.61 -4.17
N TYR A 51 -4.59 8.62 -4.74
CA TYR A 51 -3.82 7.64 -3.99
C TYR A 51 -2.54 8.26 -3.41
N PRO A 52 -2.07 7.80 -2.23
CA PRO A 52 -0.76 8.18 -1.73
C PRO A 52 0.36 7.84 -2.72
N PRO A 53 1.51 8.52 -2.66
CA PRO A 53 2.67 8.13 -3.44
C PRO A 53 3.17 6.75 -3.01
N PRO A 54 3.56 5.86 -3.95
CA PRO A 54 4.02 4.53 -3.62
C PRO A 54 5.41 4.57 -2.95
N LEU A 55 5.58 3.75 -1.92
CA LEU A 55 6.87 3.48 -1.29
C LEU A 55 7.68 2.46 -2.10
N ILE A 56 7.01 1.37 -2.51
CA ILE A 56 7.56 0.29 -3.34
C ILE A 56 6.53 -0.04 -4.42
N LEU A 57 7.01 -0.38 -5.62
CA LEU A 57 6.23 -0.97 -6.71
C LEU A 57 6.85 -2.32 -7.07
N VAL A 58 6.00 -3.34 -7.24
CA VAL A 58 6.41 -4.67 -7.70
C VAL A 58 5.47 -5.17 -8.79
N GLU A 59 5.96 -6.13 -9.55
CA GLU A 59 5.21 -6.89 -10.55
C GLU A 59 5.31 -8.39 -10.23
N GLY A 60 4.25 -9.14 -10.51
CA GLY A 60 4.19 -10.58 -10.32
C GLY A 60 3.13 -11.22 -11.22
N ALA A 61 3.16 -12.55 -11.36
CA ALA A 61 2.18 -13.26 -12.18
C ALA A 61 0.79 -13.33 -11.51
N THR A 62 0.75 -13.23 -10.18
CA THR A 62 -0.48 -13.32 -9.39
C THR A 62 -0.53 -12.32 -8.24
N ASP A 63 -1.73 -12.05 -7.73
CA ASP A 63 -1.95 -11.24 -6.53
C ASP A 63 -1.21 -11.82 -5.31
N GLY A 64 -1.09 -13.15 -5.22
CA GLY A 64 -0.34 -13.83 -4.16
C GLY A 64 1.16 -13.59 -4.22
N GLU A 65 1.74 -13.52 -5.42
CA GLU A 65 3.18 -13.23 -5.59
C GLU A 65 3.53 -11.81 -5.19
N VAL A 66 2.77 -10.82 -5.68
CA VAL A 66 3.01 -9.42 -5.31
C VAL A 66 2.75 -9.18 -3.82
N LEU A 67 1.76 -9.86 -3.23
CA LEU A 67 1.52 -9.82 -1.80
C LEU A 67 2.69 -10.42 -1.01
N ALA A 68 3.17 -11.60 -1.39
CA ALA A 68 4.31 -12.25 -0.76
C ALA A 68 5.59 -11.40 -0.84
N ALA A 69 5.76 -10.63 -1.92
CA ALA A 69 6.90 -9.74 -2.11
C ALA A 69 6.84 -8.46 -1.24
N LEU A 70 5.64 -7.94 -0.95
CA LEU A 70 5.42 -6.66 -0.25
C LEU A 70 5.02 -6.78 1.22
N GLU A 71 4.36 -7.87 1.61
CA GLU A 71 3.85 -8.05 2.97
C GLU A 71 4.94 -8.07 4.06
N PRO A 72 6.14 -8.67 3.85
CA PRO A 72 7.22 -8.61 4.84
C PRO A 72 7.62 -7.18 5.20
N GLN A 73 7.68 -6.27 4.23
CA GLN A 73 8.02 -4.87 4.42
C GLN A 73 6.83 -4.12 5.04
N ALA A 74 5.59 -4.43 4.64
CA ALA A 74 4.39 -3.81 5.19
C ALA A 74 4.18 -4.09 6.69
N ARG A 75 4.69 -5.24 7.16
CA ARG A 75 4.63 -5.66 8.57
C ARG A 75 5.76 -5.06 9.43
N ASP A 76 6.83 -4.56 8.83
CA ASP A 76 7.95 -3.96 9.56
C ASP A 76 7.83 -2.43 9.64
N ASP A 77 7.39 -1.94 10.80
CA ASP A 77 7.23 -0.50 11.08
C ASP A 77 8.53 0.30 10.86
N ARG A 78 9.70 -0.29 11.12
CA ARG A 78 10.99 0.39 10.94
C ARG A 78 11.31 0.53 9.46
N MET A 79 11.06 -0.53 8.68
CA MET A 79 11.23 -0.51 7.22
C MET A 79 10.29 0.53 6.58
N VAL A 80 9.00 0.52 6.95
CA VAL A 80 8.02 1.51 6.47
C VAL A 80 8.46 2.93 6.79
N ALA A 81 8.86 3.20 8.05
CA ALA A 81 9.34 4.52 8.45
C ALA A 81 10.59 4.95 7.66
N GLY A 82 11.50 4.02 7.37
CA GLY A 82 12.68 4.25 6.53
C GLY A 82 12.30 4.67 5.11
N LEU A 83 11.43 3.90 4.46
CA LEU A 83 10.94 4.18 3.10
C LEU A 83 10.20 5.52 3.02
N MET A 84 9.35 5.83 4.01
CA MET A 84 8.67 7.12 4.07
C MET A 84 9.66 8.28 4.14
N ARG A 85 10.70 8.17 4.99
CA ARG A 85 11.76 9.20 5.09
C ARG A 85 12.52 9.35 3.78
N GLU A 86 12.89 8.25 3.14
CA GLU A 86 13.59 8.26 1.85
C GLU A 86 12.79 9.00 0.77
N LYS A 87 11.46 8.81 0.75
CA LYS A 87 10.54 9.50 -0.17
C LYS A 87 10.18 10.92 0.28
N GLY A 88 10.77 11.45 1.36
CA GLY A 88 10.44 12.77 1.91
C GLY A 88 9.05 12.87 2.55
N LEU A 89 8.41 11.74 2.81
CA LEU A 89 7.10 11.64 3.44
C LEU A 89 7.30 11.70 4.96
N ARG A 90 7.06 12.88 5.56
CA ARG A 90 7.19 13.13 7.01
C ARG A 90 5.89 12.94 7.76
#